data_AF-A0AAU1QE68-F1
#
_entry.id   AF-A0AAU1QE68-F1
#
_cell.length_a   1.000
_cell.length_b   1.000
_cell.length_c   1.000
_cell.angle_alpha   90.00
_cell.angle_beta   90.00
_cell.angle_gamma   90.00
#
_symmetry.space_group_name_H-M   'P 1'
#
loop_
_entity.id
_entity.type
_entity.pdbx_description
1 polymer ?
#
loop_
_entity_poly.entity_id
_entity_poly.type
_entity_poly.pdbx_seq_one_letter_code
_entity_poly.pdbx_strand_id
1 'polypeptide(L)'
;MSSNLAGNQATERKRRIEKYFQPTPKDSLQQIAVALLAGGGLAVLLGLILLSSQGFLAVLLFIGGGYALVQGAIRKARYKAEYAKAEPKPSDREMDRTLALDLQQIEVRAMHRLGITADHLETGAASWDPVVALLADKMVERPKKRPLVLYGPKLSDFGIGEDGVWRFKQYEVLVICPTVHHLAIYHCTLDFLSGGLSMEDTEEYQYNHVVAVSTRTTPAPDDLSLERLNTRDPEDDEVRFAKVLRRRLEVSVSNGQSMGVTVGITDEQDSSKQAVLQSSGIDEVIGSVRRVLRDHSRP
;
A
#
# COMPACT_ATOMS: atom_id res chain seq x y z
N MET A 1 4.26 -13.43 -29.64
CA MET A 1 3.11 -12.52 -29.45
C MET A 1 2.69 -12.38 -27.99
N SER A 2 2.82 -13.40 -27.13
CA SER A 2 2.38 -13.33 -25.72
C SER A 2 3.18 -12.38 -24.81
N SER A 3 4.47 -12.09 -25.09
CA SER A 3 5.25 -11.18 -24.23
C SER A 3 4.83 -9.71 -24.31
N ASN A 4 4.33 -9.26 -25.48
CA ASN A 4 3.87 -7.87 -25.65
C ASN A 4 2.57 -7.59 -24.88
N LEU A 5 1.70 -8.60 -24.73
CA LEU A 5 0.46 -8.47 -23.98
C LEU A 5 0.73 -8.34 -22.47
N ALA A 6 1.63 -9.17 -21.93
CA ALA A 6 2.02 -9.11 -20.52
C ALA A 6 2.68 -7.76 -20.15
N GLY A 7 3.56 -7.24 -21.02
CA GLY A 7 4.21 -5.94 -20.80
C GLY A 7 3.22 -4.76 -20.80
N ASN A 8 2.22 -4.79 -21.69
CA ASN A 8 1.18 -3.77 -21.74
C ASN A 8 0.30 -3.80 -20.49
N GLN A 9 -0.12 -4.98 -20.05
CA GLN A 9 -0.93 -5.13 -18.83
C GLN A 9 -0.20 -4.67 -17.57
N ALA A 10 1.08 -5.01 -17.43
CA ALA A 10 1.89 -4.56 -16.30
C ALA A 10 2.04 -3.03 -16.26
N THR A 11 2.19 -2.40 -17.44
CA THR A 11 2.30 -0.94 -17.57
C THR A 11 0.97 -0.25 -17.25
N GLU A 12 -0.14 -0.78 -17.76
CA GLU A 12 -1.48 -0.26 -17.49
C GLU A 12 -1.84 -0.38 -16.00
N ARG A 13 -1.58 -1.56 -15.42
CA ARG A 13 -1.72 -1.80 -13.98
C ARG A 13 -0.91 -0.79 -13.17
N LYS A 14 0.39 -0.67 -13.45
CA LYS A 14 1.28 0.27 -12.76
C LYS A 14 0.71 1.68 -12.80
N ARG A 15 0.34 2.17 -13.98
CA ARG A 15 -0.23 3.51 -14.15
C ARG A 15 -1.51 3.68 -13.33
N ARG A 16 -2.41 2.69 -13.33
CA ARG A 16 -3.69 2.74 -12.60
C ARG A 16 -3.49 2.76 -11.10
N ILE A 17 -2.66 1.86 -10.56
CA ILE A 17 -2.39 1.76 -9.13
C ILE A 17 -1.58 2.96 -8.63
N GLU A 18 -0.63 3.45 -9.43
CA GLU A 18 0.18 4.63 -9.08
C GLU A 18 -0.69 5.86 -8.82
N LYS A 19 -1.81 6.04 -9.54
CA LYS A 19 -2.78 7.11 -9.27
C LYS A 19 -3.31 7.09 -7.84
N TYR A 20 -3.53 5.91 -7.26
CA TYR A 20 -4.01 5.76 -5.89
C TYR A 20 -3.06 6.41 -4.87
N PHE A 21 -1.76 6.38 -5.15
CA PHE A 21 -0.72 6.93 -4.28
C PHE A 21 -0.34 8.38 -4.62
N GLN A 22 -0.98 8.98 -5.63
CA GLN A 22 -0.75 10.39 -5.95
C GLN A 22 -1.74 11.28 -5.19
N PRO A 23 -1.27 12.36 -4.55
CA PRO A 23 -2.14 13.31 -3.87
C PRO A 23 -3.01 14.04 -4.90
N THR A 24 -4.29 14.22 -4.56
CA THR A 24 -5.18 15.08 -5.36
C THR A 24 -4.79 16.54 -5.05
N PRO A 25 -4.54 17.38 -6.07
CA PRO A 25 -4.12 18.77 -5.83
C PRO A 25 -5.22 19.53 -5.07
N LYS A 26 -4.82 20.38 -4.12
CA LYS A 26 -5.76 21.15 -3.27
C LYS A 26 -6.67 22.04 -4.12
N ASP A 27 -7.96 22.04 -3.82
CA ASP A 27 -8.96 22.88 -4.51
C ASP A 27 -8.68 24.38 -4.37
N SER A 28 -7.99 24.79 -3.30
CA SER A 28 -7.52 26.17 -3.14
C SER A 28 -6.62 26.64 -4.28
N LEU A 29 -5.82 25.75 -4.90
CA LEU A 29 -5.01 26.10 -6.08
C LEU A 29 -5.90 26.43 -7.28
N GLN A 30 -6.99 25.69 -7.48
CA GLN A 30 -7.97 25.97 -8.52
C GLN A 30 -8.69 27.29 -8.23
N GLN A 31 -9.13 27.52 -6.99
CA GLN A 31 -9.81 28.75 -6.59
C GLN A 31 -8.92 29.98 -6.80
N ILE A 32 -7.65 29.93 -6.37
CA ILE A 32 -6.68 31.01 -6.60
C ILE A 32 -6.44 31.23 -8.09
N ALA A 33 -6.33 30.16 -8.89
CA ALA A 33 -6.16 30.29 -10.33
C ALA A 33 -7.37 30.95 -11.00
N VAL A 34 -8.59 30.58 -10.59
CA VAL A 34 -9.84 31.21 -11.07
C VAL A 34 -9.93 32.66 -10.63
N ALA A 35 -9.59 32.98 -9.39
CA ALA A 35 -9.59 34.35 -8.87
C ALA A 35 -8.60 35.24 -9.61
N LEU A 36 -7.39 34.75 -9.90
CA LEU A 36 -6.39 35.48 -10.70
C LEU A 36 -6.87 35.71 -12.14
N LEU A 37 -7.52 34.72 -12.76
CA LEU A 37 -8.08 34.87 -14.10
C LEU A 37 -9.21 35.89 -14.13
N ALA A 38 -10.15 35.80 -13.19
CA ALA A 38 -11.29 36.70 -13.11
C ALA A 38 -10.86 38.14 -12.77
N GLY A 39 -10.05 38.29 -11.72
CA GLY A 39 -9.53 39.59 -11.28
C GLY A 39 -8.59 40.21 -12.32
N GLY A 40 -7.73 39.42 -12.95
CA GLY A 40 -6.86 39.88 -14.03
C GLY A 40 -7.64 40.35 -15.24
N GLY A 41 -8.65 39.58 -15.67
CA GLY A 41 -9.54 39.96 -16.78
C GLY A 41 -10.30 41.26 -16.50
N LEU A 42 -10.83 41.42 -15.28
CA LEU A 42 -11.50 42.65 -14.85
C LEU A 42 -10.55 43.85 -14.84
N ALA A 43 -9.33 43.68 -14.30
CA ALA A 43 -8.33 44.75 -14.26
C ALA A 43 -7.89 45.19 -15.67
N VAL A 44 -7.68 44.25 -16.60
CA VAL A 44 -7.40 44.57 -18.01
C VAL A 44 -8.55 45.37 -18.63
N LEU A 45 -9.79 44.94 -18.42
CA LEU A 45 -10.97 45.60 -18.95
C LEU A 45 -11.14 47.03 -18.39
N LEU A 46 -10.98 47.21 -17.07
CA LEU A 46 -11.00 48.53 -16.44
C LEU A 46 -9.85 49.42 -16.91
N GLY A 47 -8.65 48.84 -17.09
CA GLY A 47 -7.50 49.55 -17.65
C GLY A 47 -7.80 50.08 -19.06
N LEU A 48 -8.45 49.29 -19.91
CA LEU A 48 -8.86 49.74 -21.24
C LEU A 48 -9.89 50.87 -21.21
N ILE A 49 -10.85 50.83 -20.28
CA ILE A 49 -11.87 51.88 -20.13
C ILE A 49 -11.24 53.20 -19.65
N LEU A 50 -10.30 53.13 -18.70
CA LEU A 50 -9.66 54.30 -18.08
C LEU A 50 -8.58 54.95 -18.95
N LEU A 51 -8.23 54.35 -20.09
CA LEU A 51 -7.18 54.84 -20.98
C LEU A 51 -7.44 56.28 -21.47
N SER A 52 -8.71 56.68 -21.56
CA SER A 52 -9.14 58.01 -22.01
C SER A 52 -9.09 59.08 -20.92
N SER A 53 -9.13 58.71 -19.63
CA SER A 53 -9.27 59.64 -18.52
C SER A 53 -8.04 59.69 -17.62
N GLN A 54 -7.40 58.55 -17.35
CA GLN A 54 -6.30 58.40 -16.40
C GLN A 54 -5.24 57.43 -16.94
N GLY A 55 -4.47 57.87 -17.94
CA GLY A 55 -3.53 57.02 -18.69
C GLY A 55 -2.53 56.23 -17.82
N PHE A 56 -1.99 56.84 -16.75
CA PHE A 56 -1.05 56.14 -15.87
C PHE A 56 -1.71 54.96 -15.11
N LEU A 57 -2.86 55.18 -14.48
CA LEU A 57 -3.59 54.13 -13.76
C LEU A 57 -4.07 53.03 -14.71
N ALA A 58 -4.52 53.43 -15.90
CA ALA A 58 -4.93 52.52 -16.97
C ALA A 58 -3.82 51.54 -17.36
N VAL A 59 -2.59 52.04 -17.55
CA VAL A 59 -1.43 51.21 -17.88
C VAL A 59 -1.07 50.25 -16.75
N LEU A 60 -1.10 50.69 -15.48
CA LEU A 60 -0.86 49.82 -14.33
C LEU A 60 -1.87 48.68 -14.23
N LEU A 61 -3.16 48.98 -14.40
CA LEU A 61 -4.23 47.98 -14.38
C LEU A 61 -4.10 47.00 -15.55
N PHE A 62 -3.73 47.49 -16.74
CA PHE A 62 -3.55 46.65 -17.92
C PHE A 62 -2.36 45.68 -17.75
N ILE A 63 -1.20 46.17 -17.30
CA ILE A 63 -0.01 45.34 -17.08
C ILE A 63 -0.24 44.36 -15.93
N GLY A 64 -0.74 44.85 -14.79
CA GLY A 64 -1.02 44.02 -13.62
C GLY A 64 -2.09 42.95 -13.91
N GLY A 65 -3.15 43.34 -14.61
CA GLY A 65 -4.20 42.42 -15.06
C GLY A 65 -3.68 41.37 -16.05
N GLY A 66 -2.85 41.79 -17.01
CA GLY A 66 -2.20 40.89 -17.96
C GLY A 66 -1.30 39.86 -17.27
N TYR A 67 -0.48 40.31 -16.32
CA TYR A 67 0.35 39.41 -15.50
C TYR A 67 -0.50 38.42 -14.69
N ALA A 68 -1.57 38.89 -14.04
CA ALA A 68 -2.49 38.05 -13.28
C ALA A 68 -3.19 36.99 -14.16
N LEU A 69 -3.60 37.34 -15.38
CA LEU A 69 -4.16 36.40 -16.36
C LEU A 69 -3.16 35.30 -16.72
N VAL A 70 -1.91 35.66 -17.05
CA VAL A 70 -0.87 34.68 -17.41
C VAL A 70 -0.59 33.74 -16.23
N GLN A 71 -0.44 34.28 -15.02
CA GLN A 71 -0.23 33.47 -13.81
C GLN A 71 -1.42 32.56 -13.50
N GLY A 72 -2.64 33.08 -13.60
CA GLY A 72 -3.86 32.30 -13.43
C GLY A 72 -3.97 31.16 -14.44
N ALA A 73 -3.63 31.40 -15.70
CA ALA A 73 -3.63 30.38 -16.75
C ALA A 73 -2.59 29.28 -16.49
N ILE A 74 -1.35 29.65 -16.13
CA ILE A 74 -0.28 28.69 -15.79
C ILE A 74 -0.70 27.83 -14.60
N ARG A 75 -1.22 28.44 -13.52
CA ARG A 75 -1.67 27.71 -12.33
C ARG A 75 -2.83 26.76 -12.64
N LYS A 76 -3.81 27.21 -13.44
CA LYS A 76 -4.94 26.36 -13.86
C LYS A 76 -4.47 25.19 -14.71
N ALA A 77 -3.49 25.39 -15.60
CA ALA A 77 -2.91 24.33 -16.41
C ALA A 77 -2.16 23.30 -15.55
N ARG A 78 -1.37 23.76 -14.56
CA ARG A 78 -0.68 22.89 -13.58
C ARG A 78 -1.67 22.07 -12.77
N TYR A 79 -2.69 22.71 -12.19
CA TYR A 79 -3.75 22.02 -11.45
C TYR A 79 -4.42 20.95 -12.30
N LYS A 80 -4.81 21.26 -13.55
CA LYS A 80 -5.41 20.28 -14.46
C LYS A 80 -4.48 19.11 -14.78
N ALA A 81 -3.19 19.37 -14.96
CA ALA A 81 -2.20 18.34 -15.24
C ALA A 81 -1.96 17.42 -14.02
N GLU A 82 -1.87 17.99 -12.83
CA GLU A 82 -1.74 17.24 -11.57
C GLU A 82 -3.02 16.44 -11.27
N TYR A 83 -4.19 17.04 -11.45
CA TYR A 83 -5.48 16.39 -11.28
C TYR A 83 -5.65 15.21 -12.25
N ALA A 84 -5.28 15.36 -13.53
CA ALA A 84 -5.36 14.28 -14.51
C ALA A 84 -4.39 13.12 -14.23
N LYS A 85 -3.28 13.39 -13.53
CA LYS A 85 -2.34 12.36 -13.07
C LYS A 85 -2.92 11.60 -11.87
N ALA A 86 -3.54 12.30 -10.92
CA ALA A 86 -4.13 11.70 -9.73
C ALA A 86 -5.48 10.99 -10.00
N GLU A 87 -6.34 11.52 -10.87
CA GLU A 87 -7.73 11.04 -11.06
C GLU A 87 -7.98 10.42 -12.46
N PRO A 88 -8.95 9.49 -12.60
CA PRO A 88 -9.68 8.84 -11.50
C PRO A 88 -8.79 7.84 -10.76
N LYS A 89 -8.83 7.87 -9.43
CA LYS A 89 -8.19 6.86 -8.58
C LYS A 89 -8.97 5.54 -8.60
N PRO A 90 -8.31 4.37 -8.53
CA PRO A 90 -9.02 3.12 -8.28
C PRO A 90 -9.69 3.18 -6.89
N SER A 91 -10.79 2.44 -6.74
CA SER A 91 -11.47 2.31 -5.46
C SER A 91 -10.69 1.42 -4.49
N ASP A 92 -10.94 1.59 -3.19
CA ASP A 92 -10.32 0.78 -2.13
C ASP A 92 -10.58 -0.72 -2.34
N ARG A 93 -11.80 -1.08 -2.76
CA ARG A 93 -12.16 -2.47 -3.10
C ARG A 93 -11.40 -3.01 -4.30
N GLU A 94 -11.13 -2.20 -5.32
CA GLU A 94 -10.31 -2.62 -6.47
C GLU A 94 -8.86 -2.85 -6.07
N MET A 95 -8.34 -2.02 -5.15
CA MET A 95 -7.00 -2.22 -4.59
C MET A 95 -6.94 -3.53 -3.80
N ASP A 96 -7.89 -3.77 -2.90
CA ASP A 96 -7.92 -5.00 -2.09
C ASP A 96 -8.12 -6.25 -2.96
N ARG A 97 -8.97 -6.17 -3.98
CA ARG A 97 -9.13 -7.23 -4.98
C ARG A 97 -7.84 -7.50 -5.75
N THR A 98 -7.12 -6.47 -6.15
CA THR A 98 -5.84 -6.63 -6.86
C THR A 98 -4.83 -7.32 -5.97
N LEU A 99 -4.71 -6.90 -4.71
CA LEU A 99 -3.81 -7.53 -3.75
C LEU A 99 -4.18 -9.00 -3.50
N ALA A 100 -5.47 -9.29 -3.35
CA ALA A 100 -5.97 -10.65 -3.18
C ALA A 100 -5.57 -11.57 -4.35
N LEU A 101 -5.67 -11.08 -5.60
CA LEU A 101 -5.24 -11.82 -6.78
C LEU A 101 -3.72 -12.05 -6.81
N ASP A 102 -2.92 -11.06 -6.41
CA ASP A 102 -1.46 -11.21 -6.33
C ASP A 102 -1.08 -12.23 -5.25
N LEU A 103 -1.71 -12.19 -4.07
CA LEU A 103 -1.46 -13.14 -2.99
C LEU A 103 -1.80 -14.57 -3.41
N GLN A 104 -2.88 -14.76 -4.18
CA GLN A 104 -3.23 -16.07 -4.74
C GLN A 104 -2.16 -16.57 -5.72
N GLN A 105 -1.62 -15.70 -6.57
CA GLN A 105 -0.54 -16.07 -7.49
C GLN A 105 0.76 -16.41 -6.73
N ILE A 106 1.06 -15.66 -5.68
CA ILE A 106 2.20 -15.92 -4.79
C ILE A 106 2.03 -17.27 -4.09
N GLU A 107 0.82 -17.60 -3.63
CA GLU A 107 0.50 -18.90 -3.01
C GLU A 107 0.86 -20.07 -3.94
N VAL A 108 0.38 -20.02 -5.19
CA VAL A 108 0.67 -21.04 -6.20
C VAL A 108 2.16 -21.12 -6.52
N ARG A 109 2.82 -19.95 -6.66
CA ARG A 109 4.26 -19.88 -6.93
C ARG A 109 5.08 -20.45 -5.79
N ALA A 110 4.72 -20.16 -4.54
CA ALA A 110 5.39 -20.67 -3.35
C ALA A 110 5.32 -22.20 -3.29
N MET A 111 4.13 -22.77 -3.47
CA MET A 111 3.93 -24.23 -3.52
C MET A 111 4.79 -24.87 -4.61
N HIS A 112 4.82 -24.30 -5.81
CA HIS A 112 5.66 -24.79 -6.91
C HIS A 112 7.16 -24.69 -6.59
N ARG A 113 7.63 -23.56 -6.05
CA ARG A 113 9.05 -23.34 -5.71
C ARG A 113 9.53 -24.28 -4.60
N LEU A 114 8.67 -24.57 -3.64
CA LEU A 114 8.96 -25.50 -2.54
C LEU A 114 8.75 -26.97 -2.94
N GLY A 115 8.27 -27.27 -4.15
CA GLY A 115 7.96 -28.64 -4.57
C GLY A 115 6.83 -29.29 -3.75
N ILE A 116 5.93 -28.48 -3.19
CA ILE A 116 4.84 -28.93 -2.32
C ILE A 116 3.55 -29.00 -3.12
N THR A 117 2.81 -30.09 -2.93
CA THR A 117 1.45 -30.26 -3.44
C THR A 117 0.45 -30.10 -2.31
N ALA A 118 -0.82 -29.87 -2.63
CA ALA A 118 -1.87 -29.72 -1.62
C ALA A 118 -1.96 -30.95 -0.69
N ASP A 119 -1.64 -32.15 -1.17
CA ASP A 119 -1.69 -33.38 -0.38
C ASP A 119 -0.62 -33.46 0.69
N HIS A 120 0.54 -32.84 0.46
CA HIS A 120 1.63 -32.75 1.44
C HIS A 120 1.31 -31.83 2.62
N LEU A 121 0.32 -30.93 2.47
CA LEU A 121 -0.04 -29.97 3.51
C LEU A 121 -0.85 -30.64 4.63
N GLU A 122 -0.62 -30.17 5.85
CA GLU A 122 -1.41 -30.60 7.00
C GLU A 122 -2.78 -29.92 7.05
N THR A 123 -3.84 -30.71 7.28
CA THR A 123 -5.23 -30.26 7.39
C THR A 123 -5.51 -29.42 8.66
N GLY A 124 -4.54 -29.33 9.58
CA GLY A 124 -4.69 -28.72 10.91
C GLY A 124 -4.41 -27.22 11.00
N ALA A 125 -3.94 -26.60 9.93
CA ALA A 125 -3.75 -25.15 9.86
C ALA A 125 -5.12 -24.46 9.79
N ALA A 126 -5.42 -23.55 10.73
CA ALA A 126 -6.71 -22.88 10.83
C ALA A 126 -7.07 -22.12 9.54
N SER A 127 -8.38 -21.88 9.38
CA SER A 127 -9.08 -21.39 8.20
C SER A 127 -8.82 -19.92 7.84
N TRP A 128 -7.59 -19.43 7.97
CA TRP A 128 -7.21 -18.11 7.48
C TRP A 128 -7.10 -18.13 5.95
N ASP A 129 -7.69 -17.12 5.32
CA ASP A 129 -7.58 -16.90 3.89
C ASP A 129 -7.51 -15.39 3.64
N PRO A 130 -6.34 -14.85 3.28
CA PRO A 130 -6.22 -13.42 3.03
C PRO A 130 -7.03 -12.98 1.80
N VAL A 131 -7.28 -13.88 0.84
CA VAL A 131 -8.09 -13.57 -0.36
C VAL A 131 -9.53 -13.32 0.05
N VAL A 132 -10.12 -14.21 0.87
CA VAL A 132 -11.48 -14.04 1.39
C VAL A 132 -11.57 -12.84 2.34
N ALA A 133 -10.56 -12.63 3.18
CA ALA A 133 -10.54 -11.49 4.10
C ALA A 133 -10.53 -10.15 3.35
N LEU A 134 -9.73 -10.04 2.27
CA LEU A 134 -9.64 -8.84 1.44
C LEU A 134 -10.88 -8.61 0.57
N LEU A 135 -11.49 -9.68 0.05
CA LEU A 135 -12.67 -9.55 -0.81
C LEU A 135 -13.97 -9.34 -0.03
N ALA A 136 -13.95 -9.56 1.30
CA ALA A 136 -15.13 -9.56 2.18
C ALA A 136 -16.30 -10.42 1.65
N ASP A 137 -16.02 -11.34 0.73
CA ASP A 137 -17.00 -12.20 0.07
C ASP A 137 -17.03 -13.55 0.78
N LYS A 138 -18.18 -13.89 1.36
CA LYS A 138 -18.38 -15.12 2.14
C LYS A 138 -18.58 -16.36 1.27
N MET A 139 -18.68 -16.22 -0.06
CA MET A 139 -19.07 -17.32 -0.95
C MET A 139 -17.92 -18.07 -1.64
N VAL A 140 -16.66 -17.75 -1.39
CA VAL A 140 -15.55 -18.49 -2.00
C VAL A 140 -15.39 -19.86 -1.31
N GLU A 141 -15.64 -20.94 -2.05
CA GLU A 141 -15.36 -22.30 -1.58
C GLU A 141 -13.89 -22.44 -1.21
N ARG A 142 -13.63 -22.82 0.04
CA ARG A 142 -12.27 -22.92 0.56
C ARG A 142 -11.69 -24.28 0.24
N PRO A 143 -10.50 -24.38 -0.39
CA PRO A 143 -9.81 -25.65 -0.49
C PRO A 143 -9.51 -26.20 0.92
N LYS A 144 -9.68 -27.51 1.11
CA LYS A 144 -9.50 -28.17 2.41
C LYS A 144 -8.07 -28.08 2.94
N LYS A 145 -7.09 -27.98 2.05
CA LYS A 145 -5.66 -27.91 2.35
C LYS A 145 -5.04 -26.79 1.54
N ARG A 146 -4.40 -25.85 2.22
CA ARG A 146 -3.74 -24.68 1.64
C ARG A 146 -2.63 -24.20 2.56
N PRO A 147 -1.60 -23.54 2.04
CA PRO A 147 -0.59 -22.92 2.88
C PRO A 147 -1.16 -21.73 3.65
N LEU A 148 -0.49 -21.37 4.74
CA LEU A 148 -0.77 -20.19 5.52
C LEU A 148 -0.08 -18.99 4.85
N VAL A 149 -0.85 -18.03 4.37
CA VAL A 149 -0.33 -16.83 3.72
C VAL A 149 -0.46 -15.65 4.68
N LEU A 150 0.67 -15.05 5.01
CA LEU A 150 0.78 -13.84 5.80
C LEU A 150 1.42 -12.75 4.95
N TYR A 151 0.91 -11.53 5.06
CA TYR A 151 1.47 -10.39 4.34
C TYR A 151 1.47 -9.15 5.23
N GLY A 152 2.35 -8.23 4.89
CA GLY A 152 2.65 -7.06 5.70
C GLY A 152 3.23 -5.93 4.87
N PRO A 153 3.13 -4.68 5.34
CA PRO A 153 3.72 -3.57 4.62
C PRO A 153 5.24 -3.65 4.65
N LYS A 154 5.86 -3.42 3.51
CA LYS A 154 7.25 -2.97 3.46
C LYS A 154 7.20 -1.45 3.52
N LEU A 155 7.54 -0.90 4.68
CA LEU A 155 7.38 0.51 5.04
C LEU A 155 8.06 1.43 4.03
N SER A 156 7.34 1.76 2.97
CA SER A 156 7.75 2.60 1.85
C SER A 156 6.46 3.04 1.17
N ASP A 157 6.36 4.33 0.83
CA ASP A 157 5.25 4.95 0.10
C ASP A 157 3.86 4.33 0.33
N PHE A 158 3.03 4.98 1.13
CA PHE A 158 1.69 4.50 1.45
C PHE A 158 0.60 5.49 1.01
N GLY A 159 -0.61 4.99 0.91
CA GLY A 159 -1.83 5.76 0.71
C GLY A 159 -2.88 5.28 1.70
N ILE A 160 -3.70 6.20 2.19
CA ILE A 160 -4.81 5.87 3.09
C ILE A 160 -6.10 5.94 2.27
N GLY A 161 -6.88 4.86 2.31
CA GLY A 161 -8.17 4.79 1.64
C GLY A 161 -9.23 5.66 2.29
N GLU A 162 -10.39 5.76 1.65
CA GLU A 162 -11.57 6.38 2.27
C GLU A 162 -12.07 5.56 3.46
N ASP A 163 -11.75 4.26 3.48
CA ASP A 163 -11.97 3.36 4.59
C ASP A 163 -10.98 3.50 5.75
N GLY A 164 -10.03 4.45 5.67
CA GLY A 164 -9.00 4.66 6.69
C GLY A 164 -7.91 3.58 6.69
N VAL A 165 -7.96 2.60 5.79
CA VAL A 165 -7.00 1.51 5.71
C VAL A 165 -5.75 1.97 4.98
N TRP A 166 -4.60 1.67 5.57
CA TRP A 166 -3.29 1.97 4.99
C TRP A 166 -2.92 0.90 3.96
N ARG A 167 -2.62 1.36 2.74
CA ARG A 167 -2.17 0.54 1.63
C ARG A 167 -0.79 0.99 1.19
N PHE A 168 0.03 0.06 0.71
CA PHE A 168 1.45 0.30 0.47
C PHE A 168 1.83 -0.05 -0.96
N LYS A 169 2.87 0.60 -1.49
CA LYS A 169 3.42 0.22 -2.80
C LYS A 169 4.15 -1.12 -2.76
N GLN A 170 4.62 -1.54 -1.59
CA GLN A 170 5.35 -2.80 -1.43
C GLN A 170 4.85 -3.59 -0.22
N TYR A 171 4.78 -4.91 -0.38
CA TYR A 171 4.38 -5.84 0.66
C TYR A 171 5.44 -6.92 0.86
N GLU A 172 5.76 -7.24 2.12
CA GLU A 172 6.45 -8.48 2.47
C GLU A 172 5.39 -9.59 2.55
N VAL A 173 5.63 -10.72 1.91
CA VAL A 173 4.72 -11.87 1.90
C VAL A 173 5.48 -13.11 2.35
N LEU A 174 4.88 -13.82 3.30
CA LEU A 174 5.39 -15.05 3.89
C LEU A 174 4.34 -16.15 3.69
N VAL A 175 4.70 -17.17 2.94
CA VAL A 175 3.88 -18.36 2.73
C VAL A 175 4.49 -19.49 3.52
N ILE A 176 3.72 -20.03 4.47
CA ILE A 176 4.14 -21.11 5.35
C ILE A 176 3.36 -22.37 4.95
N CYS A 177 4.10 -23.40 4.56
CA CYS A 177 3.59 -24.70 4.14
C CYS A 177 3.92 -25.75 5.22
N PRO A 178 3.06 -25.93 6.24
CA PRO A 178 3.23 -27.01 7.21
C PRO A 178 2.99 -28.36 6.51
N THR A 179 3.99 -29.24 6.53
CA THR A 179 3.90 -30.60 6.01
C THR A 179 4.01 -31.62 7.15
N VAL A 180 3.89 -32.91 6.84
CA VAL A 180 4.05 -33.99 7.83
C VAL A 180 5.46 -34.05 8.42
N HIS A 181 6.49 -33.62 7.67
CA HIS A 181 7.89 -33.84 8.06
C HIS A 181 8.62 -32.55 8.45
N HIS A 182 8.29 -31.45 7.81
CA HIS A 182 9.01 -30.18 7.99
C HIS A 182 8.08 -28.98 7.74
N LEU A 183 8.52 -27.82 8.19
CA LEU A 183 7.92 -26.53 7.91
C LEU A 183 8.66 -25.89 6.73
N ALA A 184 8.02 -25.78 5.59
CA ALA A 184 8.57 -25.09 4.43
C ALA A 184 8.04 -23.65 4.39
N ILE A 185 8.92 -22.71 4.08
CA ILE A 185 8.64 -21.28 4.10
C ILE A 185 9.11 -20.67 2.79
N TYR A 186 8.25 -19.87 2.18
CA TYR A 186 8.59 -19.02 1.05
C TYR A 186 8.38 -17.57 1.45
N HIS A 187 9.39 -16.73 1.23
CA HIS A 187 9.35 -15.30 1.53
C HIS A 187 9.62 -14.50 0.26
N CYS A 188 8.87 -13.42 0.04
CA CYS A 188 9.15 -12.50 -1.06
C CYS A 188 8.67 -11.08 -0.78
N THR A 189 9.20 -10.11 -1.53
CA THR A 189 8.63 -8.76 -1.63
C THR A 189 7.79 -8.63 -2.89
N LEU A 190 6.51 -8.28 -2.73
CA LEU A 190 5.60 -7.90 -3.81
C LEU A 190 5.71 -6.38 -4.07
N ASP A 191 6.05 -5.99 -5.30
CA ASP A 191 5.81 -4.64 -5.81
C ASP A 191 4.36 -4.55 -6.28
N PHE A 192 3.54 -3.88 -5.50
CA PHE A 192 2.11 -3.79 -5.74
C PHE A 192 1.76 -2.98 -7.00
N LEU A 193 2.65 -2.10 -7.45
CA LEU A 193 2.41 -1.34 -8.67
C LEU A 193 2.49 -2.25 -9.89
N SER A 194 3.57 -3.04 -9.99
CA SER A 194 3.82 -3.89 -11.16
C SER A 194 3.23 -5.30 -11.05
N GLY A 195 3.02 -5.80 -9.84
CA GLY A 195 2.79 -7.23 -9.56
C GLY A 195 4.06 -8.07 -9.57
N GLY A 196 5.22 -7.43 -9.69
CA GLY A 196 6.51 -8.10 -9.68
C GLY A 196 6.85 -8.65 -8.30
N LEU A 197 7.52 -9.79 -8.28
CA LEU A 197 8.10 -10.37 -7.07
C LEU A 197 9.61 -10.15 -7.07
N SER A 198 10.15 -9.88 -5.90
CA SER A 198 11.59 -9.68 -5.68
C SER A 198 11.99 -10.28 -4.33
N MET A 199 13.29 -10.48 -4.11
CA MET A 199 13.83 -11.06 -2.87
C MET A 199 13.12 -12.38 -2.51
N GLU A 200 12.91 -13.23 -3.51
CA GLU A 200 12.33 -14.56 -3.30
C GLU A 200 13.33 -15.44 -2.56
N ASP A 201 12.89 -16.02 -1.45
CA ASP A 201 13.67 -16.93 -0.62
C ASP A 201 12.83 -18.15 -0.24
N THR A 202 13.48 -19.31 -0.13
CA THR A 202 12.85 -20.60 0.17
C THR A 202 13.66 -21.32 1.22
N GLU A 203 13.02 -21.65 2.34
CA GLU A 203 13.67 -22.32 3.45
C GLU A 203 12.83 -23.50 3.92
N GLU A 204 13.49 -24.58 4.30
CA GLU A 204 12.85 -25.78 4.85
C GLU A 204 13.44 -26.09 6.22
N TYR A 205 12.56 -26.22 7.21
CA TYR A 205 12.94 -26.44 8.60
C TYR A 205 12.33 -27.70 9.15
N GLN A 206 13.17 -28.61 9.63
CA GLN A 206 12.70 -29.71 10.47
C GLN A 206 12.03 -29.14 11.72
N TYR A 207 10.93 -29.75 12.18
CA TYR A 207 10.14 -29.19 13.28
C TYR A 207 10.92 -29.02 14.59
N ASN A 208 11.85 -29.93 14.86
CA ASN A 208 12.77 -29.85 16.00
C ASN A 208 13.77 -28.68 15.93
N HIS A 209 13.93 -28.03 14.77
CA HIS A 209 14.79 -26.86 14.60
C HIS A 209 14.02 -25.53 14.69
N VAL A 210 12.69 -25.55 14.66
CA VAL A 210 11.85 -24.36 14.84
C VAL A 210 11.75 -24.08 16.33
N VAL A 211 12.44 -23.04 16.79
CA VAL A 211 12.57 -22.74 18.22
C VAL A 211 11.38 -21.94 18.73
N ALA A 212 10.90 -20.96 17.95
CA ALA A 212 9.84 -20.08 18.40
C ALA A 212 9.07 -19.43 17.25
N VAL A 213 7.80 -19.13 17.50
CA VAL A 213 6.98 -18.19 16.71
C VAL A 213 6.58 -17.05 17.64
N SER A 214 7.14 -15.87 17.39
CA SER A 214 7.04 -14.72 18.29
C SER A 214 6.64 -13.45 17.55
N THR A 215 5.94 -12.56 18.23
CA THR A 215 5.72 -11.20 17.74
C THR A 215 6.68 -10.26 18.45
N ARG A 216 7.45 -9.48 17.68
CA ARG A 216 8.40 -8.52 18.22
C ARG A 216 8.02 -7.12 17.78
N THR A 217 7.99 -6.19 18.73
CA THR A 217 7.82 -4.76 18.43
C THR A 217 9.21 -4.13 18.45
N THR A 218 9.59 -3.51 17.33
CA THR A 218 10.88 -2.83 17.18
C THR A 218 10.64 -1.42 16.65
N PRO A 219 11.50 -0.44 16.97
CA PRO A 219 11.49 0.84 16.27
C PRO A 219 11.67 0.64 14.77
N ALA A 220 10.97 1.43 13.97
CA ALA A 220 11.29 1.58 12.56
C ALA A 220 12.63 2.33 12.42
N PRO A 221 13.35 2.14 11.31
CA PRO A 221 14.53 2.94 10.98
C PRO A 221 14.24 4.44 11.00
N ASP A 222 15.21 5.25 11.47
CA ASP A 222 15.04 6.71 11.64
C ASP A 222 14.83 7.47 10.32
N ASP A 223 15.21 6.88 9.18
CA ASP A 223 14.97 7.41 7.84
C ASP A 223 13.53 7.20 7.37
N LEU A 224 12.72 6.45 8.13
CA LEU A 224 11.32 6.20 7.82
C LEU A 224 10.41 7.30 8.38
N SER A 225 10.26 8.40 7.61
CA SER A 225 9.17 9.34 7.86
C SER A 225 7.87 8.83 7.24
N LEU A 226 6.90 8.43 8.08
CA LEU A 226 5.53 8.17 7.63
C LEU A 226 4.77 9.50 7.52
N GLU A 227 5.22 10.38 6.62
CA GLU A 227 4.48 11.58 6.24
C GLU A 227 3.32 11.19 5.30
N ARG A 228 2.10 11.58 5.67
CA ARG A 228 0.84 11.18 5.03
C ARG A 228 0.85 11.56 3.54
N LEU A 229 0.99 10.58 2.65
CA LEU A 229 1.02 10.81 1.19
C LEU A 229 -0.37 10.92 0.54
N ASN A 230 -1.45 10.60 1.26
CA ASN A 230 -2.79 10.76 0.73
C ASN A 230 -3.83 10.88 1.84
N THR A 231 -4.40 12.07 1.97
CA THR A 231 -5.83 12.18 2.16
C THR A 231 -6.45 12.76 0.91
N ARG A 232 -7.57 12.17 0.48
CA ARG A 232 -8.47 12.84 -0.47
C ARG A 232 -8.94 14.20 0.08
N ASP A 233 -8.95 14.34 1.41
CA ASP A 233 -9.25 15.58 2.10
C ASP A 233 -7.98 16.28 2.68
N PRO A 234 -7.53 17.38 2.08
CA PRO A 234 -6.38 18.14 2.58
C PRO A 234 -6.63 18.86 3.91
N GLU A 235 -7.85 18.86 4.46
CA GLU A 235 -8.21 19.42 5.77
C GLU A 235 -8.17 18.38 6.91
N ASP A 236 -8.05 17.10 6.60
CA ASP A 236 -8.06 16.02 7.59
C ASP A 236 -6.73 15.96 8.35
N ASP A 237 -6.79 16.01 9.69
CA ASP A 237 -5.65 16.13 10.61
C ASP A 237 -4.48 15.21 10.23
N GLU A 238 -3.30 15.80 10.09
CA GLU A 238 -2.10 15.10 9.70
C GLU A 238 -1.73 14.05 10.76
N VAL A 239 -1.91 12.76 10.44
CA VAL A 239 -1.44 11.66 11.31
C VAL A 239 0.07 11.61 11.22
N ARG A 240 0.73 12.42 12.05
CA ARG A 240 2.17 12.35 12.26
C ARG A 240 2.49 11.31 13.32
N PHE A 241 3.31 10.36 12.95
CA PHE A 241 4.01 9.50 13.89
C PHE A 241 5.27 10.21 14.35
N ALA A 242 5.40 10.45 15.65
CA ALA A 242 6.60 11.03 16.23
C ALA A 242 7.75 10.02 16.22
N LYS A 243 7.43 8.75 16.48
CA LYS A 243 8.38 7.63 16.38
C LYS A 243 7.64 6.34 16.10
N VAL A 244 7.91 5.75 14.94
CA VAL A 244 7.18 4.60 14.42
C VAL A 244 7.70 3.32 15.08
N LEU A 245 6.81 2.56 15.70
CA LEU A 245 7.05 1.18 16.14
C LEU A 245 6.41 0.21 15.15
N ARG A 246 7.18 -0.78 14.72
CA ARG A 246 6.69 -1.89 13.90
C ARG A 246 6.57 -3.16 14.73
N ARG A 247 5.40 -3.79 14.68
CA ARG A 247 5.19 -5.16 15.18
C ARG A 247 5.46 -6.11 14.03
N ARG A 248 6.42 -7.03 14.18
CA ARG A 248 6.75 -8.08 13.22
C ARG A 248 6.38 -9.44 13.80
N LEU A 249 5.79 -10.32 12.98
CA LEU A 249 5.73 -11.75 13.31
C LEU A 249 7.02 -12.38 12.82
N GLU A 250 7.72 -13.13 13.68
CA GLU A 250 8.96 -13.83 13.36
C GLU A 250 8.85 -15.32 13.69
N VAL A 251 9.26 -16.16 12.73
CA VAL A 251 9.60 -17.56 12.94
C VAL A 251 11.09 -17.64 13.15
N SER A 252 11.52 -18.08 14.33
CA SER A 252 12.93 -18.19 14.73
C SER A 252 13.37 -19.65 14.75
N VAL A 253 14.56 -19.90 14.22
CA VAL A 253 15.16 -21.24 14.11
C VAL A 253 16.46 -21.35 14.91
N SER A 254 16.88 -22.58 15.19
CA SER A 254 17.97 -22.88 16.13
C SER A 254 19.33 -22.30 15.73
N ASN A 255 19.54 -22.03 14.45
CA ASN A 255 20.76 -21.39 13.94
C ASN A 255 20.80 -19.86 14.13
N GLY A 256 19.76 -19.28 14.75
CA GLY A 256 19.65 -17.84 15.01
C GLY A 256 19.04 -17.03 13.87
N GLN A 257 18.70 -17.64 12.73
CA GLN A 257 17.96 -16.97 11.66
C GLN A 257 16.50 -16.74 12.08
N SER A 258 15.91 -15.66 11.57
CA SER A 258 14.48 -15.43 11.67
C SER A 258 13.91 -14.88 10.37
N MET A 259 12.73 -15.38 10.02
CA MET A 259 11.92 -14.87 8.92
C MET A 259 10.66 -14.26 9.47
N GLY A 260 10.22 -13.15 8.89
CA GLY A 260 9.07 -12.46 9.44
C GLY A 260 8.56 -11.31 8.60
N VAL A 261 7.34 -10.89 8.89
CA VAL A 261 6.66 -9.80 8.18
C VAL A 261 6.06 -8.81 9.17
N THR A 262 5.96 -7.56 8.73
CA THR A 262 5.33 -6.50 9.52
C THR A 262 3.82 -6.72 9.61
N VAL A 263 3.26 -6.67 10.80
CA VAL A 263 1.84 -6.99 11.08
C VAL A 263 1.14 -5.89 11.87
N GLY A 264 1.87 -4.86 12.29
CA GLY A 264 1.33 -3.68 12.96
C GLY A 264 2.28 -2.51 12.90
N ILE A 265 1.72 -1.30 12.91
CA ILE A 265 2.44 -0.03 12.97
C ILE A 265 1.75 0.85 14.02
N THR A 266 2.49 1.28 15.04
CA THR A 266 1.98 2.11 16.14
C THR A 266 2.95 3.26 16.42
N ASP A 267 2.48 4.32 17.05
CA ASP A 267 3.35 5.38 17.56
C ASP A 267 3.92 5.02 18.95
N GLU A 268 5.19 5.36 19.20
CA GLU A 268 5.85 5.13 20.51
C GLU A 268 5.35 6.09 21.60
N GLN A 269 5.05 7.34 21.24
CA GLN A 269 4.62 8.38 22.18
C GLN A 269 3.11 8.31 22.46
N ASP A 270 2.32 7.85 21.47
CA ASP A 270 0.88 7.76 21.56
C ASP A 270 0.35 6.44 21.01
N SER A 271 0.18 5.44 21.88
CA SER A 271 -0.32 4.11 21.49
C SER A 271 -1.75 4.11 20.93
N SER A 272 -2.51 5.20 21.10
CA SER A 272 -3.82 5.35 20.46
C SER A 272 -3.70 5.62 18.95
N LYS A 273 -2.54 6.12 18.50
CA LYS A 273 -2.20 6.28 17.08
C LYS A 273 -1.67 4.97 16.53
N GLN A 274 -2.58 4.16 15.99
CA GLN A 274 -2.26 2.93 15.27
C GLN A 274 -2.69 3.05 13.81
N ALA A 275 -1.82 2.63 12.89
CA ALA A 275 -2.22 2.50 11.49
C ALA A 275 -3.22 1.33 11.36
N VAL A 276 -4.36 1.59 10.74
CA VAL A 276 -5.33 0.54 10.39
C VAL A 276 -4.79 -0.19 9.17
N LEU A 277 -4.22 -1.38 9.39
CA LEU A 277 -3.71 -2.23 8.32
C LEU A 277 -4.79 -3.16 7.81
N GLN A 278 -4.62 -3.62 6.56
CA GLN A 278 -5.40 -4.73 6.02
C GLN A 278 -5.19 -5.96 6.92
N SER A 279 -6.25 -6.73 7.15
CA SER A 279 -6.18 -7.90 8.05
C SER A 279 -5.17 -8.92 7.50
N SER A 280 -4.09 -9.13 8.23
CA SER A 280 -3.05 -10.10 7.89
C SER A 280 -3.37 -11.52 8.38
N GLY A 281 -4.38 -11.68 9.25
CA GLY A 281 -4.72 -12.97 9.88
C GLY A 281 -3.64 -13.50 10.81
N ILE A 282 -2.88 -12.59 11.41
CA ILE A 282 -1.72 -12.92 12.23
C ILE A 282 -2.08 -13.90 13.36
N ASP A 283 -3.20 -13.68 14.04
CA ASP A 283 -3.56 -14.48 15.22
C ASP A 283 -3.95 -15.91 14.81
N GLU A 284 -4.64 -16.06 13.67
CA GLU A 284 -4.97 -17.34 13.07
C GLU A 284 -3.71 -18.08 12.59
N VAL A 285 -2.79 -17.38 11.92
CA VAL A 285 -1.52 -17.96 11.45
C VAL A 285 -0.67 -18.40 12.64
N ILE A 286 -0.49 -17.55 13.66
CA ILE A 286 0.24 -17.90 14.88
C ILE A 286 -0.38 -19.13 15.55
N GLY A 287 -1.70 -19.14 15.73
CA GLY A 287 -2.41 -20.25 16.35
C GLY A 287 -2.22 -21.56 15.58
N SER A 288 -2.24 -21.47 14.25
CA SER A 288 -2.03 -22.60 13.34
C SER A 288 -0.61 -23.15 13.44
N VAL A 289 0.40 -22.29 13.30
CA VAL A 289 1.81 -22.73 13.36
C VAL A 289 2.12 -23.30 14.75
N ARG A 290 1.68 -22.64 15.84
CA ARG A 290 1.87 -23.17 17.20
C ARG A 290 1.23 -24.53 17.41
N ARG A 291 0.05 -24.78 16.83
CA ARG A 291 -0.62 -26.08 16.89
C ARG A 291 0.23 -27.15 16.21
N VAL A 292 0.64 -26.91 14.97
CA VAL A 292 1.48 -27.82 14.18
C VAL A 292 2.79 -28.14 14.91
N LEU A 293 3.49 -27.11 15.41
CA LEU A 293 4.74 -27.28 16.16
C LEU A 293 4.55 -28.11 17.43
N ARG A 294 3.44 -27.91 18.16
CA ARG A 294 3.15 -28.65 19.39
C ARG A 294 2.86 -30.13 19.09
N ASP A 295 2.16 -30.41 18.00
CA ASP A 295 1.77 -31.77 17.64
C ASP A 295 3.00 -32.58 17.18
N HIS A 296 4.00 -31.94 16.57
CA HIS A 296 5.26 -32.58 16.14
C HIS A 296 6.39 -32.56 17.20
N SER A 297 6.25 -31.77 18.26
CA SER A 297 7.21 -31.74 19.38
C SER A 297 6.98 -32.85 20.42
N ARG A 298 5.91 -33.65 20.27
CA ARG A 298 5.64 -34.78 21.18
C ARG A 298 6.42 -36.02 20.70
N PRO A 299 7.30 -36.59 21.53
CA PRO A 299 8.08 -37.78 21.18
C PRO A 299 7.20 -39.03 21.04
#